data_AF-A0A524MLB1-F1
#
_entry.id   AF-A0A524MLB1-F1
#
_cell.length_a   1.000
_cell.length_b   1.000
_cell.length_c   1.000
_cell.angle_alpha   90.00
_cell.angle_beta   90.00
_cell.angle_gamma   90.00
#
_symmetry.space_group_name_H-M   'P 1'
#
loop_
_entity.id
_entity.type
_entity.pdbx_description
1 polymer ?
#
loop_
_entity_poly.entity_id
_entity_poly.type
_entity_poly.pdbx_seq_one_letter_code
_entity_poly.pdbx_strand_id
1 'polypeptide(L)'
;MPTHEKIKTDLMQLSDPTHAKKLQRFFKTGKGEYGEGDIFIGVRVPDQRRTAKKYWNIPLTDVLVLLQSEIHEHRLTSLFILTQQFNKGDENTRQQIVDLYLSNTAFVNNWDMRARGKFLDG
;
A
#
# COMPACT_ATOMS: atom_id res chain seq x y z
N MET A 1 17.72 4.96 10.96
CA MET A 1 16.35 4.98 10.41
C MET A 1 16.05 3.66 9.75
N PRO A 2 15.09 2.88 10.28
CA PRO A 2 14.49 1.73 9.62
C PRO A 2 14.04 2.03 8.18
N THR A 3 13.93 1.02 7.32
CA THR A 3 13.66 1.26 5.90
C THR A 3 12.22 1.71 5.66
N HIS A 4 11.29 1.25 6.51
CA HIS A 4 9.89 1.69 6.45
C HIS A 4 9.75 3.21 6.65
N GLU A 5 10.57 3.84 7.50
CA GLU A 5 10.54 5.30 7.69
C GLU A 5 10.97 6.03 6.42
N LYS A 6 11.99 5.54 5.74
CA LYS A 6 12.44 6.11 4.46
C LYS A 6 11.36 6.01 3.39
N ILE A 7 10.65 4.88 3.33
CA ILE A 7 9.52 4.69 2.40
C ILE A 7 8.38 5.66 2.72
N LYS A 8 8.01 5.81 4.00
CA LYS A 8 6.99 6.79 4.42
C LYS A 8 7.37 8.21 4.02
N THR A 9 8.63 8.61 4.22
CA THR A 9 9.15 9.92 3.80
C THR A 9 9.11 10.10 2.28
N ASP A 10 9.58 9.12 1.51
CA ASP A 10 9.57 9.16 0.05
C ASP A 10 8.13 9.27 -0.50
N LEU A 11 7.18 8.52 0.09
CA LEU A 11 5.77 8.60 -0.28
C LEU A 11 5.17 9.96 0.09
N MET A 12 5.51 10.51 1.25
CA MET A 12 5.04 11.83 1.67
C MET A 12 5.54 12.94 0.74
N GLN A 13 6.77 12.84 0.22
CA GLN A 13 7.29 13.79 -0.79
C GLN A 13 6.53 13.73 -2.13
N LEU A 14 5.90 12.59 -2.43
CA LEU A 14 5.10 12.35 -3.62
C LEU A 14 3.60 12.60 -3.38
N SER A 15 3.22 13.03 -2.17
CA SER A 15 1.83 13.26 -1.79
C SER A 15 1.21 14.43 -2.55
N ASP A 16 -0.08 14.30 -2.86
CA ASP A 16 -0.87 15.34 -3.50
C ASP A 16 -2.18 15.51 -2.71
N PRO A 17 -2.29 16.55 -1.87
CA PRO A 17 -3.48 16.79 -1.06
C PRO A 17 -4.78 16.96 -1.87
N THR A 18 -4.68 17.45 -3.11
CA THR A 18 -5.84 17.60 -4.00
C THR A 18 -6.30 16.24 -4.49
N HIS A 19 -5.35 15.37 -4.86
CA HIS A 19 -5.65 14.00 -5.22
C HIS A 19 -6.16 13.19 -4.03
N ALA A 20 -5.57 13.36 -2.84
CA ALA A 20 -6.01 12.73 -1.60
C ALA A 20 -7.49 12.98 -1.31
N LYS A 21 -7.94 14.24 -1.41
CA LYS A 21 -9.36 14.61 -1.23
C LYS A 21 -10.28 13.93 -2.25
N LYS A 22 -9.84 13.79 -3.51
CA LYS A 22 -10.61 13.08 -4.54
C LYS A 22 -10.74 11.60 -4.20
N LEU A 23 -9.64 10.97 -3.75
CA LEU A 23 -9.64 9.57 -3.33
C LEU A 23 -10.52 9.35 -2.10
N GLN A 24 -10.39 10.16 -1.05
CA GLN A 24 -11.26 10.07 0.14
C GLN A 24 -12.75 10.14 -0.22
N ARG A 25 -13.13 11.06 -1.11
CA ARG A 25 -14.52 11.17 -1.61
C ARG A 25 -14.94 9.95 -2.43
N PHE A 26 -14.05 9.43 -3.28
CA PHE A 26 -14.34 8.26 -4.11
C PHE A 26 -14.48 6.98 -3.28
N PHE A 27 -13.59 6.79 -2.32
CA PHE A 27 -13.55 5.65 -1.38
C PHE A 27 -14.49 5.83 -0.19
N LYS A 28 -15.25 6.92 -0.12
CA LYS A 28 -16.28 7.15 0.91
C LYS A 28 -15.73 6.88 2.30
N THR A 29 -14.71 7.64 2.69
CA THR A 29 -14.01 7.47 3.97
C THR A 29 -14.59 8.29 5.12
N GLY A 30 -15.77 8.88 4.94
CA GLY A 30 -16.48 9.63 5.97
C GLY A 30 -17.06 8.74 7.07
N LYS A 31 -17.47 9.37 8.17
CA LYS A 31 -18.12 8.70 9.30
C LYS A 31 -19.40 7.99 8.86
N GLY A 32 -19.54 6.70 9.17
CA GLY A 32 -20.66 5.85 8.78
C GLY A 32 -20.60 5.34 7.34
N GLU A 33 -19.52 5.63 6.60
CA GLU A 33 -19.33 5.15 5.25
C GLU A 33 -18.46 3.87 5.23
N TYR A 34 -18.49 3.14 4.11
CA TYR A 34 -17.82 1.85 3.97
C TYR A 34 -16.29 1.93 4.18
N GLY A 35 -15.68 3.12 4.02
CA GLY A 35 -14.24 3.34 4.09
C GLY A 35 -13.84 4.17 5.31
N GLU A 36 -14.73 4.29 6.30
CA GLU A 36 -14.49 5.08 7.51
C GLU A 36 -13.13 4.75 8.13
N GLY A 37 -12.33 5.78 8.39
CA GLY A 37 -11.01 5.66 9.01
C GLY A 37 -9.84 5.52 8.04
N ASP A 38 -10.07 5.31 6.74
CA ASP A 38 -8.97 5.27 5.76
C ASP A 38 -8.42 6.68 5.45
N ILE A 39 -7.10 6.81 5.61
CA ILE A 39 -6.36 8.05 5.32
C ILE A 39 -5.66 7.91 3.96
N PHE A 40 -5.83 8.89 3.09
CA PHE A 40 -5.13 8.97 1.80
C PHE A 40 -4.19 10.16 1.81
N ILE A 41 -2.99 9.96 1.25
CA ILE A 41 -2.01 11.04 0.99
C ILE A 41 -1.92 11.41 -0.49
N GLY A 42 -2.62 10.70 -1.38
CA GLY A 42 -2.76 11.08 -2.79
C GLY A 42 -1.59 10.69 -3.68
N VAL A 43 -0.75 9.72 -3.28
CA VAL A 43 0.36 9.25 -4.12
C VAL A 43 -0.19 8.38 -5.25
N ARG A 44 0.17 8.71 -6.50
CA ARG A 44 -0.32 7.97 -7.67
C ARG A 44 0.28 6.56 -7.73
N VAL A 45 -0.49 5.59 -8.24
CA VAL A 45 -0.06 4.18 -8.35
C VAL A 45 1.28 4.01 -9.09
N PRO A 46 1.58 4.70 -10.20
CA PRO A 46 2.90 4.58 -10.85
C PRO A 46 4.06 4.97 -9.93
N ASP A 47 3.89 6.00 -9.10
CA ASP A 47 4.89 6.46 -8.15
C ASP A 47 5.06 5.47 -7.00
N GLN A 48 3.96 4.92 -6.47
CA GLN A 48 4.00 3.84 -5.47
C GLN A 48 4.74 2.60 -6.00
N ARG A 49 4.49 2.19 -7.25
CA ARG A 49 5.21 1.08 -7.89
C ARG A 49 6.70 1.37 -8.06
N ARG A 50 7.07 2.61 -8.40
CA ARG A 50 8.48 3.03 -8.48
C ARG A 50 9.17 2.96 -7.12
N THR A 51 8.51 3.43 -6.06
CA THR A 51 9.00 3.33 -4.68
C THR A 51 9.13 1.86 -4.24
N ALA A 52 8.12 1.03 -4.49
CA ALA A 52 8.18 -0.40 -4.19
C ALA A 52 9.34 -1.11 -4.92
N LYS A 53 9.62 -0.73 -6.18
CA LYS A 53 10.78 -1.26 -6.93
C LYS A 53 12.11 -0.80 -6.35
N LYS A 54 12.21 0.43 -5.84
CA LYS A 54 13.40 0.96 -5.15
C LYS A 54 13.69 0.19 -3.85
N TYR A 55 12.65 -0.19 -3.12
CA TYR A 55 12.75 -0.86 -1.81
C TYR A 55 12.28 -2.31 -1.82
N TRP A 56 12.47 -3.04 -2.93
CA TRP A 56 11.90 -4.37 -3.06
C TRP A 56 12.52 -5.39 -2.09
N ASN A 57 13.81 -5.24 -1.72
CA ASN A 57 14.55 -6.20 -0.90
C ASN A 57 14.72 -5.74 0.57
N ILE A 58 13.61 -5.37 1.20
CA ILE A 58 13.59 -4.96 2.62
C ILE A 58 13.11 -6.10 3.52
N PRO A 59 13.43 -6.09 4.83
CA PRO A 59 12.94 -7.10 5.77
C PRO A 59 11.41 -7.13 5.84
N LEU A 60 10.82 -8.33 5.95
CA LEU A 60 9.37 -8.50 6.11
C LEU A 60 8.81 -7.76 7.33
N THR A 61 9.62 -7.54 8.37
CA THR A 61 9.25 -6.73 9.54
C THR A 61 8.99 -5.27 9.17
N ASP A 62 9.77 -4.69 8.26
CA ASP A 62 9.55 -3.32 7.75
C ASP A 62 8.32 -3.28 6.84
N VAL A 63 8.09 -4.32 6.05
CA VAL A 63 6.89 -4.46 5.22
C VAL A 63 5.62 -4.52 6.08
N LEU A 64 5.68 -5.25 7.19
CA LEU A 64 4.57 -5.37 8.15
C LEU A 64 4.20 -4.01 8.76
N VAL A 65 5.18 -3.20 9.13
CA VAL A 65 4.95 -1.84 9.66
C VAL A 65 4.25 -0.93 8.64
N LEU A 66 4.55 -1.10 7.35
CA LEU A 66 3.85 -0.37 6.29
C LEU A 66 2.44 -0.90 6.07
N LEU A 67 2.24 -2.22 6.16
CA LEU A 67 0.95 -2.88 5.99
C LEU A 67 -0.04 -2.52 7.09
N GLN A 68 0.44 -2.31 8.33
CA GLN A 68 -0.38 -1.93 9.49
C GLN A 68 -0.61 -0.41 9.60
N SER A 69 -0.19 0.37 8.61
CA SER A 69 -0.38 1.81 8.59
C SER A 69 -1.83 2.21 8.31
N GLU A 70 -2.33 3.26 8.98
CA GLU A 70 -3.64 3.87 8.69
C GLU A 70 -3.70 4.53 7.30
N ILE A 71 -2.55 4.97 6.78
CA ILE A 71 -2.43 5.54 5.43
C ILE A 71 -2.49 4.47 4.36
N HIS A 72 -3.44 4.60 3.44
CA HIS A 72 -3.70 3.68 2.34
C HIS A 72 -2.47 3.47 1.43
N GLU A 73 -1.80 4.54 1.00
CA GLU A 73 -0.66 4.43 0.09
C GLU A 73 0.56 3.72 0.72
N HIS A 74 0.66 3.70 2.06
CA HIS A 74 1.67 2.87 2.75
C HIS A 74 1.35 1.38 2.58
N ARG A 75 0.09 0.99 2.82
CA ARG A 75 -0.38 -0.40 2.70
C ARG A 75 -0.32 -0.89 1.25
N LEU A 76 -0.74 -0.07 0.30
CA LEU A 76 -0.69 -0.44 -1.11
C LEU A 76 0.77 -0.60 -1.59
N THR A 77 1.68 0.28 -1.15
CA THR A 77 3.11 0.15 -1.44
C THR A 77 3.70 -1.12 -0.82
N SER A 78 3.32 -1.50 0.41
CA SER A 78 3.79 -2.75 1.02
C SER A 78 3.32 -3.99 0.24
N LEU A 79 2.09 -4.00 -0.28
CA LEU A 79 1.59 -5.07 -1.13
C LEU A 79 2.39 -5.20 -2.44
N PHE A 80 2.79 -4.07 -3.05
CA PHE A 80 3.69 -4.10 -4.23
C PHE A 80 5.09 -4.63 -3.90
N ILE A 81 5.61 -4.35 -2.69
CA ILE A 81 6.88 -4.91 -2.22
C ILE A 81 6.74 -6.42 -2.03
N LEU A 82 5.70 -6.89 -1.33
CA LEU A 82 5.42 -8.33 -1.14
C LEU A 82 5.29 -9.05 -2.49
N THR A 83 4.57 -8.47 -3.45
CA THR A 83 4.44 -9.04 -4.80
C THR A 83 5.79 -9.20 -5.49
N GLN A 84 6.68 -8.21 -5.38
CA GLN A 84 8.02 -8.32 -5.96
C GLN A 84 8.90 -9.34 -5.25
N GLN A 85 8.85 -9.41 -3.91
CA GLN A 85 9.59 -10.41 -3.15
C GLN A 85 9.08 -11.82 -3.45
N PHE A 86 7.76 -12.01 -3.57
CA PHE A 86 7.16 -13.30 -3.93
C PHE A 86 7.62 -13.78 -5.31
N ASN A 87 7.61 -12.87 -6.30
CA ASN A 87 8.01 -13.20 -7.67
C ASN A 87 9.50 -13.54 -7.79
N LYS A 88 10.36 -12.93 -6.97
CA LYS A 88 11.82 -13.11 -7.01
C LYS A 88 12.36 -14.12 -5.99
N GLY A 89 11.57 -14.43 -4.97
CA GLY A 89 11.95 -15.28 -3.85
C GLY A 89 11.85 -16.77 -4.18
N ASP A 90 12.54 -17.56 -3.37
CA ASP A 90 12.42 -19.01 -3.33
C ASP A 90 11.13 -19.46 -2.62
N GLU A 91 10.90 -20.77 -2.57
CA GLU A 91 9.69 -21.33 -1.97
C GLU A 91 9.52 -20.95 -0.50
N ASN A 92 10.62 -20.90 0.26
CA ASN A 92 10.60 -20.48 1.65
C ASN A 92 10.17 -19.01 1.81
N THR A 93 10.74 -18.11 1.00
CA THR A 93 10.36 -16.69 0.98
C THR A 93 8.88 -16.53 0.59
N ARG A 94 8.41 -17.29 -0.40
CA ARG A 94 7.00 -17.26 -0.83
C ARG A 94 6.06 -17.69 0.29
N GLN A 95 6.38 -18.77 1.00
CA GLN A 95 5.58 -19.24 2.12
C GLN A 95 5.51 -18.18 3.22
N GLN A 96 6.64 -17.58 3.61
CA GLN A 96 6.68 -16.50 4.61
C GLN A 96 5.81 -15.30 4.22
N ILE A 97 5.81 -14.93 2.94
CA ILE A 97 4.98 -13.83 2.42
C ILE A 97 3.49 -14.19 2.47
N VAL A 98 3.13 -15.42 2.09
CA VAL A 98 1.74 -15.91 2.15
C VAL A 98 1.24 -15.92 3.58
N ASP A 99 2.03 -16.46 4.51
CA ASP A 99 1.68 -16.51 5.93
C ASP A 99 1.52 -15.11 6.53
N LEU A 100 2.43 -14.20 6.20
CA LEU A 100 2.34 -12.79 6.60
C LEU A 100 1.09 -12.12 6.04
N TYR A 101 0.79 -12.32 4.76
CA TYR A 101 -0.39 -11.75 4.12
C TYR A 101 -1.69 -12.26 4.74
N LEU A 102 -1.82 -13.59 4.91
CA LEU A 102 -3.00 -14.22 5.48
C LEU A 102 -3.25 -13.77 6.93
N SER A 103 -2.18 -13.66 7.72
CA SER A 103 -2.23 -13.21 9.12
C SER A 103 -2.58 -11.73 9.27
N ASN A 104 -2.48 -10.93 8.20
CA ASN A 104 -2.71 -9.48 8.21
C ASN A 104 -3.83 -9.05 7.24
N THR A 105 -4.69 -9.98 6.82
CA THR A 105 -5.83 -9.68 5.94
C THR A 105 -6.78 -8.61 6.49
N ALA A 106 -6.86 -8.46 7.81
CA ALA A 106 -7.62 -7.39 8.46
C ALA A 106 -7.13 -5.98 8.10
N PHE A 107 -5.87 -5.82 7.69
CA PHE A 107 -5.28 -4.55 7.25
C PHE A 107 -5.36 -4.35 5.73
N VAL A 108 -5.74 -5.40 4.99
CA VAL A 108 -5.91 -5.39 3.53
C VAL A 108 -7.40 -5.28 3.24
N ASN A 109 -7.91 -4.06 3.24
CA ASN A 109 -9.35 -3.83 3.02
C ASN A 109 -9.75 -4.12 1.57
N ASN A 110 -11.01 -4.54 1.39
CA ASN A 110 -11.65 -4.98 0.14
C ASN A 110 -11.67 -3.94 -1.02
N TRP A 111 -11.16 -2.73 -0.78
CA TRP A 111 -11.08 -1.64 -1.75
C TRP A 111 -9.91 -1.80 -2.73
N ASP A 112 -8.78 -2.39 -2.29
CA ASP A 112 -7.59 -2.60 -3.12
C ASP A 112 -7.86 -3.48 -4.35
N MET A 113 -8.89 -4.33 -4.26
CA MET A 113 -9.28 -5.24 -5.33
C MET A 113 -10.15 -4.58 -6.42
N ARG A 114 -10.88 -3.50 -6.10
CA ARG A 114 -11.85 -2.85 -7.02
C ARG A 114 -11.29 -1.67 -7.81
N ALA A 115 -10.10 -1.18 -7.49
CA ALA A 115 -9.47 -0.06 -8.21
C ALA A 115 -8.98 -0.41 -9.63
N ARG A 116 -9.05 -1.67 -10.08
CA ARG A 116 -8.65 -2.08 -11.45
C ARG A 116 -9.61 -1.66 -12.57
N GLY A 117 -10.80 -1.13 -12.27
CA GLY A 117 -11.87 -1.01 -13.26
C GLY A 117 -12.07 0.34 -13.99
N LYS A 118 -11.45 1.45 -13.58
CA LYS A 118 -11.84 2.79 -14.10
C LYS A 118 -10.71 3.81 -14.30
N PHE A 119 -9.49 3.38 -14.60
CA PHE A 119 -8.37 4.30 -14.94
C PHE A 119 -8.03 4.33 -16.44
N LEU A 120 -8.90 3.82 -17.33
CA LEU A 120 -8.66 3.81 -18.78
C LEU A 120 -9.65 4.64 -19.63
N ASP A 121 -10.63 5.32 -19.03
CA ASP A 121 -11.49 6.25 -19.79
C ASP A 121 -11.44 7.64 -19.16
N GLY A 122 -10.74 8.55 -19.85
CA GLY A 122 -10.59 9.96 -19.48
C GLY A 122 -9.45 10.62 -20.25
#